data_AF-A0A135VN35-F1
#
_entry.id   AF-A0A135VN35-F1
#
_cell.length_a   1.000
_cell.length_b   1.000
_cell.length_c   1.000
_cell.angle_alpha   90.00
_cell.angle_beta   90.00
_cell.angle_gamma   90.00
#
_symmetry.space_group_name_H-M   'P 1'
#
loop_
_entity.id
_entity.type
_entity.pdbx_description
1 polymer ?
#
loop_
_entity_poly.entity_id
_entity_poly.type
_entity_poly.pdbx_seq_one_letter_code
_entity_poly.pdbx_strand_id
1 'polypeptide(L)'
;MSRKFAIITREAFEEFMEQYKAKTSIRSVEGEIVYRIPLQNDLAIWVYSTINPISGESREKGEDAIRTVLMYKNSKAVMKESKTLRTKNWAKNLQDKIDDLQERTTEHRCPWGHPLVKRKGRGGKGSFYGCAIFPDCKYIYKGEKRLSDVYDPKNIPPRVK
;
A
#
# COMPACT_ATOMS: atom_id res chain seq x y z
N MET A 1 0.90 29.81 -8.24
CA MET A 1 2.32 29.63 -7.86
C MET A 1 2.85 28.32 -8.44
N SER A 2 3.99 28.34 -9.12
CA SER A 2 4.63 27.11 -9.66
C SER A 2 5.12 26.22 -8.51
N ARG A 3 4.81 24.91 -8.53
CA ARG A 3 5.28 23.95 -7.53
C ARG A 3 6.81 23.85 -7.61
N LYS A 4 7.51 24.07 -6.50
CA LYS A 4 8.98 23.86 -6.41
C LYS A 4 9.25 22.37 -6.18
N PHE A 5 9.76 21.72 -7.23
CA PHE A 5 10.19 20.33 -7.17
C PHE A 5 11.60 20.23 -6.56
N ALA A 6 11.89 19.09 -5.94
CA ALA A 6 13.15 18.79 -5.26
C ALA A 6 13.76 17.51 -5.83
N ILE A 7 15.08 17.50 -6.01
CA ILE A 7 15.85 16.28 -6.29
C ILE A 7 15.97 15.53 -4.96
N ILE A 8 15.67 14.23 -4.96
CA ILE A 8 15.83 13.37 -3.78
C ILE A 8 16.81 12.27 -4.17
N THR A 9 17.94 12.21 -3.48
CA THR A 9 18.95 11.17 -3.68
C THR A 9 18.50 9.86 -3.04
N ARG A 10 19.19 8.78 -3.39
CA ARG A 10 18.99 7.48 -2.76
C ARG A 10 19.17 7.53 -1.25
N GLU A 11 20.23 8.17 -0.77
CA GLU A 11 20.60 8.22 0.65
C GLU A 11 19.52 8.91 1.47
N ALA A 12 19.03 10.07 1.01
CA ALA A 12 17.95 10.80 1.68
C ALA A 12 16.63 10.00 1.69
N PHE A 13 16.41 9.18 0.66
CA PHE A 13 15.24 8.29 0.62
C PHE A 13 15.39 7.10 1.57
N GLU A 14 16.58 6.49 1.62
CA GLU A 14 16.88 5.36 2.50
C GLU A 14 16.80 5.76 3.98
N GLU A 15 17.33 6.93 4.36
CA GLU A 15 17.22 7.49 5.71
C GLU A 15 15.75 7.64 6.12
N PHE A 16 14.90 8.17 5.24
CA PHE A 16 13.46 8.25 5.49
C PHE A 16 12.81 6.86 5.64
N MET A 17 13.24 5.87 4.86
CA MET A 17 12.63 4.53 4.87
C MET A 17 13.10 3.65 6.03
N GLU A 18 14.21 3.99 6.68
CA GLU A 18 14.80 3.22 7.80
C GLU A 18 13.81 3.04 8.96
N GLN A 19 13.01 4.07 9.25
CA GLN A 19 11.98 4.04 10.31
C GLN A 19 10.93 2.92 10.13
N TYR A 20 10.76 2.42 8.90
CA TYR A 20 9.76 1.39 8.57
C TYR A 20 10.35 -0.03 8.47
N LYS A 21 11.64 -0.23 8.81
CA LYS A 21 12.36 -1.51 8.64
C LYS A 21 12.15 -2.09 7.23
N ALA A 22 12.09 -1.23 6.23
CA ALA A 22 11.72 -1.61 4.87
C ALA A 22 12.81 -2.51 4.27
N LYS A 23 12.40 -3.59 3.61
CA LYS A 23 13.31 -4.42 2.82
C LYS A 23 13.42 -3.81 1.42
N THR A 24 14.64 -3.57 0.95
CA THR A 24 14.87 -3.15 -0.44
C THR A 24 14.71 -4.35 -1.37
N SER A 25 13.88 -4.21 -2.40
CA SER A 25 13.83 -5.15 -3.52
C SER A 25 14.30 -4.42 -4.77
N ILE A 26 15.48 -4.79 -5.27
CA ILE A 26 16.16 -4.13 -6.39
C ILE A 26 15.51 -4.44 -7.76
N ARG A 27 14.41 -5.21 -7.82
CA ARG A 27 13.87 -5.72 -9.09
C ARG A 27 12.48 -5.17 -9.41
N SER A 28 12.43 -4.03 -10.08
CA SER A 28 11.40 -3.79 -11.10
C SER A 28 12.04 -3.94 -12.48
N VAL A 29 11.25 -4.37 -13.47
CA VAL A 29 11.67 -4.53 -14.88
C VAL A 29 12.11 -3.18 -15.49
N GLU A 30 11.79 -2.07 -14.83
CA GLU A 30 11.95 -0.69 -15.29
C GLU A 30 13.16 0.04 -14.66
N GLY A 31 13.97 -0.64 -13.85
CA GLY A 31 15.16 -0.04 -13.24
C GLY A 31 14.82 1.07 -12.24
N GLU A 32 13.96 0.80 -11.26
CA GLU A 32 13.75 1.66 -10.08
C GLU A 32 13.89 0.91 -8.75
N ILE A 33 14.32 1.59 -7.69
CA ILE A 33 14.39 1.00 -6.34
C ILE A 33 12.98 0.92 -5.73
N VAL A 34 12.59 -0.28 -5.28
CA VAL A 34 11.32 -0.51 -4.60
C VAL A 34 11.58 -0.91 -3.14
N TYR A 35 10.92 -0.22 -2.23
CA TYR A 35 10.99 -0.50 -0.79
C TYR A 35 9.72 -1.21 -0.34
N ARG A 36 9.89 -2.27 0.45
CA ARG A 36 8.80 -3.11 0.96
C ARG A 36 8.71 -3.01 2.47
N ILE A 37 7.61 -2.44 2.96
CA ILE A 37 7.24 -2.41 4.38
C ILE A 37 6.35 -3.62 4.66
N PRO A 38 6.81 -4.64 5.41
CA PRO A 38 5.99 -5.80 5.73
C PRO A 38 4.88 -5.43 6.73
N LEU A 39 3.67 -5.94 6.50
CA LEU A 39 2.52 -5.84 7.40
C LEU A 39 2.00 -7.24 7.74
N GLN A 40 1.04 -7.31 8.66
CA GLN A 40 0.35 -8.55 9.02
C GLN A 40 -0.44 -9.14 7.84
N ASN A 41 -0.85 -10.42 7.97
CA ASN A 41 -1.70 -11.10 6.99
C ASN A 41 -1.14 -11.15 5.55
N ASP A 42 0.19 -11.31 5.40
CA ASP A 42 0.90 -11.30 4.12
C ASP A 42 0.70 -10.02 3.29
N LEU A 43 0.28 -8.94 3.94
CA LEU A 43 0.20 -7.61 3.34
C LEU A 43 1.59 -6.95 3.39
N ALA A 44 1.85 -6.09 2.42
CA ALA A 44 3.03 -5.24 2.44
C ALA A 44 2.74 -3.93 1.69
N ILE A 45 3.30 -2.82 2.15
CA ILE A 45 3.29 -1.56 1.41
C ILE A 45 4.54 -1.54 0.53
N TRP A 46 4.34 -1.36 -0.77
CA TRP A 46 5.40 -1.18 -1.74
C TRP A 46 5.50 0.28 -2.11
N VAL A 47 6.69 0.84 -1.93
CA VAL A 47 7.04 2.21 -2.28
C VAL A 47 7.98 2.17 -3.47
N TYR A 48 7.48 2.55 -4.64
CA TYR A 48 8.24 2.70 -5.86
C TYR A 48 8.85 4.11 -5.87
N SER A 49 10.16 4.18 -5.70
CA SER A 49 10.86 5.44 -5.42
C SER A 49 11.13 6.30 -6.66
N THR A 50 10.99 5.73 -7.87
CA THR A 50 11.45 6.32 -9.14
C THR A 50 12.94 6.71 -9.18
N ILE A 51 13.73 6.20 -8.22
CA ILE A 51 15.20 6.36 -8.16
C ILE A 51 15.83 5.27 -9.00
N ASN A 52 16.71 5.67 -9.92
CA ASN A 52 17.48 4.74 -10.73
C ASN A 52 18.48 3.96 -9.82
N PRO A 53 18.50 2.62 -9.84
CA PRO A 53 19.37 1.81 -9.00
C PRO A 53 20.87 1.99 -9.28
N ILE A 54 21.23 2.43 -10.50
CA ILE A 54 22.62 2.62 -10.92
C ILE A 54 23.08 4.04 -10.59
N SER A 55 22.35 5.07 -11.02
CA SER A 55 22.76 6.46 -10.78
C SER A 55 22.44 6.96 -9.37
N GLY A 56 21.48 6.33 -8.67
CA GLY A 56 21.04 6.79 -7.34
C GLY A 56 20.20 8.07 -7.37
N GLU A 57 19.88 8.58 -8.56
CA GLU A 57 19.15 9.82 -8.77
C GLU A 57 17.76 9.56 -9.34
N SER A 58 16.86 10.53 -9.16
CA SER A 58 15.57 10.53 -9.83
C SER A 58 15.59 11.15 -11.21
N ARG A 59 14.55 10.82 -11.99
CA ARG A 59 14.24 11.46 -13.27
C ARG A 59 14.00 12.97 -13.10
N GLU A 60 13.97 13.65 -14.25
CA GLU A 60 13.80 15.09 -14.33
C GLU A 60 12.48 15.60 -13.73
N LYS A 61 12.48 16.91 -13.47
CA LYS A 61 11.40 17.66 -12.81
C LYS A 61 10.04 17.46 -13.51
N GLY A 62 9.11 16.82 -12.81
CA GLY A 62 7.70 16.71 -13.23
C GLY A 62 7.33 15.38 -13.89
N GLU A 63 8.31 14.56 -14.24
CA GLU A 63 8.07 13.19 -14.76
C GLU A 63 8.14 12.12 -13.68
N ASP A 64 8.77 12.46 -12.56
CA ASP A 64 9.05 11.55 -11.47
C ASP A 64 8.05 11.75 -10.30
N ALA A 65 7.52 10.65 -9.80
CA ALA A 65 6.63 10.68 -8.64
C ALA A 65 6.61 9.31 -7.96
N ILE A 66 6.68 9.34 -6.63
CA ILE A 66 6.73 8.15 -5.80
C ILE A 66 5.35 7.50 -5.80
N ARG A 67 5.29 6.19 -6.06
CA ARG A 67 4.03 5.41 -6.02
C ARG A 67 4.00 4.57 -4.76
N THR A 68 2.86 4.57 -4.07
CA THR A 68 2.63 3.75 -2.88
C THR A 68 1.48 2.79 -3.14
N VAL A 69 1.72 1.49 -2.97
CA VAL A 69 0.77 0.43 -3.30
C VAL A 69 0.70 -0.58 -2.16
N LEU A 70 -0.50 -0.89 -1.68
CA LEU A 70 -0.72 -2.00 -0.76
C LEU A 70 -0.79 -3.30 -1.57
N MET A 71 0.07 -4.26 -1.24
CA MET A 71 0.21 -5.54 -1.92
C MET A 71 -0.19 -6.68 -0.98
N TYR A 72 -0.78 -7.74 -1.53
CA TYR A 72 -1.04 -9.00 -0.85
C TYR A 72 -0.25 -10.13 -1.53
N LYS A 73 0.46 -10.93 -0.72
CA LYS A 73 1.30 -12.05 -1.18
C LYS A 73 2.29 -11.67 -2.30
N ASN A 74 2.77 -10.44 -2.29
CA ASN A 74 3.72 -9.88 -3.28
C ASN A 74 3.25 -9.93 -4.75
N SER A 75 1.96 -10.19 -5.02
CA SER A 75 1.44 -10.38 -6.37
C SER A 75 0.14 -9.63 -6.64
N LYS A 76 -0.74 -9.47 -5.64
CA LYS A 76 -2.02 -8.79 -5.81
C LYS A 76 -1.96 -7.36 -5.28
N ALA A 77 -2.14 -6.37 -6.15
CA ALA A 77 -2.36 -5.00 -5.73
C ALA A 77 -3.76 -4.84 -5.12
N VAL A 78 -3.82 -4.45 -3.85
CA VAL A 78 -5.05 -4.31 -3.06
C VAL A 78 -5.64 -2.90 -3.19
N MET A 79 -4.77 -1.89 -3.11
CA MET A 79 -5.10 -0.48 -3.33
C MET A 79 -3.85 0.32 -3.71
N LYS A 80 -4.06 1.40 -4.45
CA LYS A 80 -3.02 2.33 -4.89
C LYS A 80 -3.34 3.70 -4.33
N GLU A 81 -2.39 4.32 -3.67
CA GLU A 81 -2.52 5.72 -3.26
C GLU A 81 -2.22 6.66 -4.43
N SER A 82 -2.65 7.91 -4.28
CA SER A 82 -2.27 8.96 -5.23
C SER A 82 -0.74 9.09 -5.29
N LYS A 83 -0.20 9.53 -6.42
CA LYS A 83 1.25 9.75 -6.57
C LYS A 83 1.74 10.79 -5.55
N THR A 84 2.88 10.56 -4.92
CA THR A 84 3.56 11.58 -4.10
C THR A 84 4.52 12.36 -4.98
N LEU A 85 4.25 13.66 -5.13
CA LEU A 85 5.10 14.55 -5.91
C LEU A 85 6.39 14.84 -5.15
N ARG A 86 7.52 14.87 -5.87
CA ARG A 86 8.82 15.27 -5.35
C ARG A 86 8.93 16.77 -5.14
N THR A 87 8.24 17.26 -4.12
CA THR A 87 8.34 18.64 -3.63
C THR A 87 9.07 18.66 -2.31
N LYS A 88 9.35 19.84 -1.74
CA LYS A 88 9.97 19.94 -0.40
C LYS A 88 9.26 19.13 0.70
N ASN A 89 7.96 18.88 0.56
CA ASN A 89 7.13 18.15 1.53
C ASN A 89 6.93 16.67 1.17
N TRP A 90 7.74 16.11 0.26
CA TRP A 90 7.57 14.74 -0.22
C TRP A 90 7.55 13.71 0.93
N ALA A 91 8.45 13.85 1.91
CA ALA A 91 8.62 12.90 3.00
C ALA A 91 7.37 12.83 3.88
N LYS A 92 6.85 13.99 4.30
CA LYS A 92 5.61 14.09 5.06
C LYS A 92 4.42 13.52 4.27
N ASN A 93 4.28 13.89 2.99
CA ASN A 93 3.20 13.40 2.15
C ASN A 93 3.28 11.88 1.91
N LEU A 94 4.49 11.30 1.89
CA LEU A 94 4.69 9.87 1.78
C LEU A 94 4.37 9.17 3.10
N GLN A 95 4.79 9.74 4.23
CA GLN A 95 4.47 9.25 5.57
C GLN A 95 2.96 9.19 5.79
N ASP A 96 2.23 10.29 5.54
CA ASP A 96 0.76 10.34 5.69
C ASP A 96 0.06 9.21 4.90
N LYS A 97 0.60 8.82 3.74
CA LYS A 97 0.07 7.72 2.92
C LYS A 97 0.46 6.34 3.44
N ILE A 98 1.66 6.19 3.97
CA ILE A 98 2.08 4.93 4.61
C ILE A 98 1.22 4.69 5.84
N ASP A 99 1.03 5.71 6.68
CA ASP A 99 0.23 5.64 7.90
C ASP A 99 -1.24 5.34 7.60
N ASP A 100 -1.85 6.02 6.61
CA ASP A 100 -3.23 5.73 6.17
C ASP A 100 -3.36 4.30 5.63
N LEU A 101 -2.38 3.77 4.89
CA LEU A 101 -2.40 2.37 4.45
C LEU A 101 -2.28 1.41 5.63
N GLN A 102 -1.43 1.70 6.62
CA GLN A 102 -1.32 0.89 7.83
C GLN A 102 -2.65 0.86 8.60
N GLU A 103 -3.29 2.01 8.82
CA GLU A 103 -4.60 2.11 9.50
C GLU A 103 -5.71 1.35 8.75
N ARG A 104 -5.62 1.28 7.41
CA ARG A 104 -6.59 0.54 6.60
C ARG A 104 -6.39 -0.97 6.63
N THR A 105 -5.23 -1.46 7.06
CA THR A 105 -5.03 -2.91 7.20
C THR A 105 -5.60 -3.42 8.51
N THR A 106 -6.09 -4.66 8.51
CA THR A 106 -6.60 -5.30 9.73
C THR A 106 -5.96 -6.67 9.92
N GLU A 107 -6.03 -7.15 11.15
CA GLU A 107 -5.60 -8.50 11.51
C GLU A 107 -6.64 -9.55 11.11
N HIS A 108 -7.83 -9.11 10.73
CA HIS A 108 -8.97 -9.97 10.43
C HIS A 108 -8.98 -10.46 8.97
N ARG A 109 -9.67 -11.57 8.78
CA ARG A 109 -9.79 -12.27 7.49
C ARG A 109 -11.26 -12.45 7.13
N CYS A 110 -11.55 -12.54 5.84
CA CYS A 110 -12.85 -12.97 5.34
C CYS A 110 -13.03 -14.47 5.62
N PRO A 111 -14.24 -15.03 5.46
CA PRO A 111 -14.50 -16.44 5.72
C PRO A 111 -13.62 -17.43 4.93
N TRP A 112 -13.04 -17.00 3.80
CA TRP A 112 -12.11 -17.79 2.99
C TRP A 112 -10.62 -17.55 3.31
N GLY A 113 -10.33 -16.86 4.42
CA GLY A 113 -8.97 -16.68 4.93
C GLY A 113 -8.16 -15.56 4.26
N HIS A 114 -8.77 -14.76 3.40
CA HIS A 114 -8.10 -13.59 2.79
C HIS A 114 -8.20 -12.36 3.71
N PRO A 115 -7.21 -11.45 3.72
CA PRO A 115 -7.23 -10.29 4.60
C PRO A 115 -8.45 -9.38 4.34
N LEU A 116 -8.98 -8.79 5.41
CA LEU A 116 -9.94 -7.69 5.34
C LEU A 116 -9.20 -6.35 5.46
N VAL A 117 -9.58 -5.40 4.61
CA VAL A 117 -9.03 -4.04 4.61
C VAL A 117 -10.16 -3.02 4.62
N LYS A 118 -9.94 -1.91 5.31
CA LYS A 118 -10.85 -0.75 5.34
C LYS A 118 -10.79 -0.05 3.99
N ARG A 119 -11.94 0.05 3.32
CA ARG A 119 -12.11 0.72 2.03
C ARG A 119 -13.04 1.90 2.19
N LYS A 120 -12.82 2.96 1.41
CA LYS A 120 -13.70 4.12 1.33
C LYS A 120 -14.90 3.80 0.43
N GLY A 121 -16.10 4.20 0.84
CA GLY A 121 -17.31 4.07 0.04
C GLY A 121 -17.27 4.95 -1.23
N ARG A 122 -18.20 4.68 -2.17
CA ARG A 122 -18.33 5.49 -3.39
C ARG A 122 -18.61 6.95 -3.02
N GLY A 123 -17.85 7.87 -3.62
CA GLY A 123 -17.98 9.31 -3.35
C GLY A 123 -17.45 9.75 -1.98
N GLY A 124 -16.65 8.93 -1.30
CA GLY A 124 -16.04 9.27 -0.01
C GLY A 124 -16.99 9.17 1.19
N LYS A 125 -18.22 8.69 0.98
CA LYS A 125 -19.20 8.50 2.06
C LYS A 125 -18.95 7.17 2.78
N GLY A 126 -18.52 7.26 4.04
CA GLY A 126 -18.32 6.12 4.93
C GLY A 126 -17.12 5.23 4.57
N SER A 127 -16.91 4.21 5.41
CA SER A 127 -15.91 3.18 5.20
C SER A 127 -16.50 1.81 5.50
N PHE A 128 -15.96 0.77 4.86
CA PHE A 128 -16.38 -0.62 5.06
C PHE A 128 -15.17 -1.56 5.01
N TYR A 129 -15.28 -2.73 5.62
CA TYR A 129 -14.24 -3.75 5.51
C TYR A 129 -14.55 -4.69 4.35
N GLY A 130 -13.64 -4.75 3.39
CA GLY A 130 -13.77 -5.59 2.19
C GLY A 130 -12.56 -6.50 2.01
N CYS A 131 -12.75 -7.58 1.26
CA CYS A 131 -11.66 -8.52 0.98
C CYS A 131 -10.51 -7.87 0.19
N ALA A 132 -9.28 -8.21 0.55
CA ALA A 132 -8.07 -7.74 -0.14
C ALA A 132 -7.96 -8.22 -1.59
N ILE A 133 -8.56 -9.37 -1.93
CA ILE A 133 -8.47 -9.97 -3.27
C ILE A 133 -9.62 -9.61 -4.23
N PHE A 134 -10.42 -8.60 -3.93
CA PHE A 134 -11.40 -8.06 -4.89
C PHE A 134 -10.74 -7.80 -6.27
N PRO A 135 -11.39 -8.11 -7.42
CA PRO A 135 -12.79 -8.55 -7.59
C PRO A 135 -13.04 -10.05 -7.38
N ASP A 136 -12.01 -10.85 -7.16
CA ASP A 136 -12.08 -12.32 -7.09
C ASP A 136 -12.82 -12.82 -5.82
N CYS A 137 -12.84 -12.00 -4.77
CA CYS A 137 -13.71 -12.17 -3.61
C CYS A 137 -14.42 -10.86 -3.32
N LYS A 138 -15.76 -10.87 -3.47
CA LYS A 138 -16.63 -9.70 -3.26
C LYS A 138 -17.14 -9.58 -1.82
N TYR A 139 -16.51 -10.28 -0.87
CA TYR A 139 -16.92 -10.24 0.52
C TYR A 139 -16.80 -8.84 1.10
N ILE A 140 -17.89 -8.39 1.72
CA ILE A 140 -17.99 -7.16 2.49
C ILE A 140 -18.53 -7.55 3.85
N TYR A 141 -17.87 -7.09 4.90
CA TYR A 141 -18.33 -7.27 6.27
C TYR A 141 -19.50 -6.30 6.55
N LYS A 142 -20.63 -6.86 7.00
CA LYS A 142 -21.89 -6.14 7.21
C LYS A 142 -22.09 -5.59 8.62
N GLY A 143 -21.18 -5.86 9.56
CA GLY A 143 -21.35 -5.45 10.96
C GLY A 143 -22.22 -6.37 11.83
N GLU A 144 -22.74 -7.48 11.29
CA GLU A 144 -23.65 -8.40 12.01
C GLU A 144 -22.96 -9.19 13.13
N LYS A 145 -21.66 -9.46 13.00
CA LYS A 145 -20.80 -10.16 13.98
C LYS A 145 -19.64 -9.25 14.35
N ARG A 146 -18.84 -9.50 15.40
CA ARG A 146 -17.58 -8.77 15.58
C ARG A 146 -16.62 -9.11 14.43
N LEU A 147 -15.78 -8.16 14.01
CA LEU A 147 -14.86 -8.36 12.89
C LEU A 147 -13.87 -9.52 13.14
N SER A 148 -13.51 -9.77 14.40
CA SER A 148 -12.73 -10.93 14.86
C SER A 148 -13.39 -12.28 14.59
N ASP A 149 -14.72 -12.32 14.60
CA ASP A 149 -15.50 -13.56 14.52
C ASP A 149 -15.87 -13.94 13.07
N VAL A 150 -15.38 -13.16 12.09
CA VAL A 150 -15.71 -13.34 10.67
C VAL A 150 -15.02 -14.56 10.07
N TYR A 151 -13.79 -14.85 10.50
CA TYR A 151 -13.03 -15.98 9.99
C TYR A 151 -13.12 -17.16 10.95
N ASP A 152 -13.78 -18.23 10.52
CA ASP A 152 -13.82 -19.52 11.20
C ASP A 152 -13.33 -20.62 10.24
N PRO A 153 -12.12 -21.17 10.43
CA PRO A 153 -11.60 -22.23 9.57
C PRO A 153 -12.41 -23.53 9.66
N LYS A 154 -13.20 -23.74 10.71
CA LYS A 154 -14.07 -24.92 10.87
C LYS A 154 -15.40 -24.77 10.12
N ASN A 155 -15.80 -23.55 9.79
CA ASN A 155 -17.09 -23.26 9.19
C ASN A 155 -16.95 -22.25 8.04
N ILE A 156 -16.36 -22.73 6.94
CA ILE A 156 -16.14 -21.92 5.74
C ILE A 156 -17.40 -22.01 4.85
N PRO A 157 -18.11 -20.89 4.59
CA PRO A 157 -19.28 -20.89 3.72
C PRO A 157 -18.89 -21.13 2.25
N PRO A 158 -19.82 -21.65 1.42
CA PRO A 158 -19.57 -21.81 -0.02
C PRO A 158 -19.32 -20.46 -0.69
N ARG A 159 -18.40 -20.40 -1.67
CA ARG A 159 -18.12 -19.16 -2.42
C ARG A 159 -19.38 -18.69 -3.15
N VAL A 160 -19.78 -17.45 -2.89
CA VAL A 160 -20.85 -16.78 -3.63
C VAL A 160 -20.34 -16.54 -5.05
N LYS A 161 -20.99 -17.14 -6.05
CA LYS A 161 -20.70 -16.96 -7.48
C LYS A 161 -21.02 -15.54 -7.93
#